data_AF-A0A1V5K5N3-F1
#
_entry.id   AF-A0A1V5K5N3-F1
#
_cell.length_a   1.000
_cell.length_b   1.000
_cell.length_c   1.000
_cell.angle_alpha   90.00
_cell.angle_beta   90.00
_cell.angle_gamma   90.00
#
_symmetry.space_group_name_H-M   'P 1'
#
loop_
_entity.id
_entity.type
_entity.pdbx_description
1 polymer ?
#
loop_
_entity_poly.entity_id
_entity_poly.type
_entity_poly.pdbx_seq_one_letter_code
_entity_poly.pdbx_strand_id
1 'polypeptide(L)'
;MLADNCQYWIGESYFGLKEYQQAIMEFQKVFAYSMTDKYDDAQLMIGLSYVRSGQKEKAQKEFETFLNTYAGSEYAGVARRYYRDI
;
A
#
# COMPACT_ATOMS: atom_id res chain seq x y z
N MET A 1 -3.69 18.82 -6.27
CA MET A 1 -4.82 18.92 -5.31
C MET A 1 -6.01 18.01 -5.66
N LEU A 2 -6.14 17.42 -6.86
CA LEU A 2 -7.21 16.46 -7.18
C LEU A 2 -6.72 15.21 -7.90
N ALA A 3 -5.79 15.33 -8.86
CA ALA A 3 -5.24 14.19 -9.61
C ALA A 3 -4.54 13.16 -8.71
N ASP A 4 -3.89 13.64 -7.66
CA ASP A 4 -3.08 12.86 -6.72
C ASP A 4 -3.96 11.95 -5.85
N ASN A 5 -5.14 12.45 -5.44
CA ASN A 5 -6.18 11.62 -4.81
C ASN A 5 -6.76 10.61 -5.80
N CYS A 6 -7.02 11.04 -7.04
CA CYS A 6 -7.57 10.14 -8.07
C CYS A 6 -6.69 8.91 -8.27
N GLN A 7 -5.37 9.05 -8.25
CA GLN A 7 -4.45 7.94 -8.44
C GLN A 7 -4.56 6.87 -7.35
N TYR A 8 -4.71 7.29 -6.08
CA TYR A 8 -4.96 6.38 -4.96
C TYR A 8 -6.33 5.69 -5.11
N TRP A 9 -7.39 6.45 -5.42
CA TRP A 9 -8.74 5.89 -5.61
C TRP A 9 -8.82 4.91 -6.79
N ILE A 10 -8.02 5.11 -7.84
CA ILE A 10 -7.87 4.16 -8.95
C ILE A 10 -7.25 2.86 -8.44
N GLY A 11 -6.18 2.94 -7.64
CA GLY A 11 -5.57 1.77 -7.00
C GLY A 11 -6.56 1.01 -6.11
N GLU A 12 -7.34 1.71 -5.29
CA GLU A 12 -8.39 1.11 -4.47
C GLU A 12 -9.49 0.44 -5.30
N SER A 13 -9.86 1.05 -6.42
CA SER A 13 -10.85 0.46 -7.33
C SER A 13 -10.37 -0.88 -7.88
N TYR A 14 -9.12 -0.94 -8.36
CA TYR A 14 -8.52 -2.20 -8.82
C TYR A 14 -8.38 -3.22 -7.69
N PHE A 15 -8.04 -2.78 -6.48
CA PHE A 15 -7.99 -3.66 -5.31
C PHE A 15 -9.35 -4.29 -5.00
N GLY A 16 -10.43 -3.50 -5.06
CA GLY A 16 -11.80 -3.97 -4.90
C GLY A 16 -12.25 -4.95 -5.99
N LEU A 17 -11.76 -4.75 -7.22
CA LEU A 17 -11.94 -5.67 -8.35
C LEU A 17 -11.08 -6.94 -8.25
N LYS A 18 -10.24 -7.07 -7.22
CA LYS A 18 -9.26 -8.16 -7.02
C LYS A 18 -8.15 -8.19 -8.09
N GLU A 19 -7.98 -7.09 -8.82
CA GLU A 19 -6.90 -6.90 -9.78
C GLU A 19 -5.66 -6.35 -9.07
N TYR A 20 -5.08 -7.19 -8.19
CA TYR A 20 -4.04 -6.73 -7.25
C TYR A 20 -2.76 -6.24 -7.92
N GLN A 21 -2.37 -6.79 -9.08
CA GLN A 21 -1.19 -6.32 -9.81
C GLN A 21 -1.38 -4.92 -10.37
N GLN A 22 -2.55 -4.64 -10.94
CA GLN A 22 -2.96 -3.31 -11.38
C GLN A 22 -3.02 -2.36 -10.19
N ALA A 23 -3.65 -2.76 -9.09
CA ALA A 23 -3.72 -1.96 -7.88
C ALA A 23 -2.32 -1.54 -7.40
N ILE A 24 -1.36 -2.46 -7.34
CA ILE A 24 0.03 -2.17 -6.95
C ILE A 24 0.65 -1.10 -7.86
N MET A 25 0.53 -1.25 -9.18
CA MET A 25 1.10 -0.28 -10.12
C MET A 25 0.49 1.12 -9.93
N GLU A 26 -0.83 1.19 -9.70
CA GLU A 26 -1.51 2.46 -9.51
C GLU A 26 -1.19 3.09 -8.14
N PHE A 27 -1.03 2.30 -7.08
CA PHE A 27 -0.56 2.80 -5.79
C PHE A 27 0.90 3.27 -5.85
N GLN A 28 1.77 2.59 -6.60
CA GLN A 28 3.16 3.02 -6.77
C GLN A 28 3.27 4.40 -7.44
N LYS A 29 2.36 4.73 -8.35
CA LYS A 29 2.30 6.06 -8.97
C LYS A 29 1.98 7.15 -7.95
N VAL A 30 1.32 6.84 -6.84
CA VAL A 30 1.03 7.82 -5.77
C VAL A 30 2.31 8.47 -5.25
N PHE A 31 3.41 7.72 -5.15
CA PHE A 31 4.71 8.23 -4.70
C PHE A 31 5.39 9.20 -5.67
N ALA A 32 4.94 9.26 -6.93
CA ALA A 32 5.44 10.21 -7.92
C ALA A 32 4.82 11.61 -7.76
N TYR A 33 3.73 11.74 -6.99
CA TYR A 33 3.04 12.99 -6.74
C TYR A 33 3.32 13.51 -5.34
N SER A 34 3.56 14.81 -5.20
CA SER A 34 3.88 15.45 -3.93
C SER A 34 2.70 15.49 -2.96
N MET A 35 2.45 14.40 -2.24
CA MET A 35 1.50 14.38 -1.13
C MET A 35 1.91 13.39 -0.03
N THR A 36 2.58 13.92 1.00
CA THR A 36 3.13 13.19 2.15
C THR A 36 2.09 12.38 2.93
N ASP A 37 0.83 12.82 2.92
CA ASP A 37 -0.22 12.31 3.81
C ASP A 37 -0.93 11.06 3.27
N LYS A 38 -0.65 10.65 2.02
CA LYS A 38 -1.20 9.43 1.40
C LYS A 38 -0.16 8.37 1.10
N TYR A 39 1.09 8.63 1.44
CA TYR A 39 2.19 7.70 1.16
C TYR A 39 2.12 6.47 2.05
N ASP A 40 1.78 6.63 3.33
CA ASP A 40 1.55 5.51 4.22
C ASP A 40 0.32 4.70 3.78
N ASP A 41 -0.81 5.34 3.50
CA ASP A 41 -2.00 4.70 2.92
C ASP A 41 -1.65 3.85 1.67
N ALA A 42 -0.95 4.43 0.69
CA ALA A 42 -0.58 3.74 -0.54
C ALA A 42 0.39 2.58 -0.28
N GLN A 43 1.40 2.78 0.58
CA GLN A 43 2.37 1.75 0.93
C GLN A 43 1.71 0.56 1.65
N LEU A 44 0.77 0.82 2.56
CA LEU A 44 0.00 -0.22 3.23
C LEU A 44 -0.83 -1.02 2.21
N MET A 45 -1.50 -0.33 1.30
CA MET A 45 -2.34 -0.97 0.27
C MET A 45 -1.52 -1.80 -0.72
N ILE A 46 -0.29 -1.42 -1.03
CA ILE A 46 0.65 -2.25 -1.81
C ILE A 46 0.96 -3.55 -1.07
N GLY A 47 1.33 -3.46 0.22
CA GLY A 47 1.57 -4.64 1.06
C GLY A 47 0.36 -5.57 1.11
N LEU A 48 -0.84 -5.03 1.33
CA LEU A 48 -2.10 -5.77 1.34
C LEU A 48 -2.40 -6.41 -0.02
N SER A 49 -2.15 -5.70 -1.12
CA SER A 49 -2.31 -6.23 -2.48
C SER A 49 -1.39 -7.43 -2.72
N TYR A 50 -0.14 -7.38 -2.25
CA TYR A 50 0.75 -8.52 -2.33
C TYR A 50 0.26 -9.72 -1.51
N VAL A 51 -0.23 -9.50 -0.28
CA VAL A 51 -0.84 -10.57 0.54
C VAL A 51 -1.99 -11.22 -0.20
N ARG A 52 -2.90 -10.42 -0.75
CA ARG A 52 -4.09 -10.90 -1.46
C ARG A 52 -3.76 -11.60 -2.77
N SER A 53 -2.65 -11.22 -3.42
CA SER A 53 -2.13 -11.91 -4.60
C SER A 53 -1.33 -13.18 -4.30
N GLY A 54 -1.14 -13.53 -3.01
CA GLY A 54 -0.37 -14.71 -2.59
C GLY A 54 1.15 -14.50 -2.59
N GLN A 55 1.64 -13.30 -2.92
CA GLN A 55 3.07 -12.96 -2.96
C GLN A 55 3.57 -12.54 -1.57
N LYS A 56 3.57 -13.50 -0.64
CA LYS A 56 3.92 -13.32 0.77
C LYS A 56 5.29 -12.67 1.01
N GLU A 57 6.33 -13.12 0.31
CA GLU A 57 7.69 -12.59 0.46
C GLU A 57 7.76 -11.09 0.12
N LYS A 58 7.08 -10.68 -0.96
CA LYS A 58 7.00 -9.26 -1.33
C LYS A 58 6.18 -8.48 -0.32
N ALA A 59 5.03 -9.00 0.10
CA ALA A 59 4.22 -8.36 1.14
C ALA A 59 5.01 -8.10 2.42
N GLN A 60 5.80 -9.09 2.87
CA GLN A 60 6.63 -8.98 4.07
C GLN A 60 7.63 -7.82 3.94
N LYS A 61 8.32 -7.72 2.80
CA LYS A 61 9.26 -6.63 2.52
C LYS A 61 8.59 -5.26 2.49
N GLU A 62 7.40 -5.16 1.92
CA GLU A 62 6.66 -3.89 1.86
C GLU A 62 6.18 -3.45 3.25
N PHE A 63 5.72 -4.39 4.10
CA PHE A 63 5.35 -4.08 5.47
C PHE A 63 6.55 -3.77 6.36
N GLU A 64 7.70 -4.42 6.16
CA GLU A 64 8.95 -4.05 6.83
C GLU A 64 9.34 -2.61 6.48
N THR A 65 9.31 -2.29 5.19
CA THR A 65 9.58 -0.93 4.69
C THR A 65 8.60 0.08 5.28
N PHE A 66 7.31 -0.28 5.34
CA PHE A 66 6.28 0.54 5.98
C PHE A 66 6.59 0.81 7.45
N LEU A 67 6.93 -0.23 8.22
CA LEU A 67 7.21 -0.11 9.65
C LEU A 67 8.47 0.70 9.94
N ASN A 68 9.45 0.68 9.02
CA ASN A 68 10.68 1.46 9.12
C ASN A 68 10.47 2.92 8.71
N THR A 69 9.65 3.17 7.68
CA THR A 69 9.46 4.51 7.08
C THR A 69 8.33 5.29 7.75
N TYR A 70 7.23 4.61 8.08
CA TYR A 70 5.98 5.16 8.61
C TYR A 70 5.68 4.61 10.00
N ALA A 71 6.69 4.51 10.86
CA ALA A 71 6.57 3.95 12.22
C ALA A 71 5.52 4.66 13.10
N GLY A 72 5.26 5.95 12.83
CA GLY A 72 4.26 6.78 13.53
C GLY A 72 2.88 6.83 12.88
N SER A 73 2.68 6.15 11.74
CA SER A 73 1.38 6.09 11.08
C SER A 73 0.37 5.31 11.92
N GLU A 74 -0.90 5.69 11.85
CA GLU A 74 -2.00 4.96 12.50
C GLU A 74 -2.09 3.50 12.03
N TYR A 75 -1.60 3.21 10.82
CA TYR A 75 -1.58 1.86 10.25
C TYR A 75 -0.38 1.01 10.68
N ALA A 76 0.58 1.55 11.46
CA ALA A 76 1.73 0.77 11.91
C ALA A 76 1.31 -0.48 12.71
N GLY A 77 0.22 -0.40 13.48
CA GLY A 77 -0.35 -1.57 14.16
C GLY A 77 -0.87 -2.63 13.18
N VAL A 78 -1.52 -2.20 12.10
CA VAL A 78 -2.05 -3.07 11.05
C VAL A 78 -0.92 -3.72 10.26
N ALA A 79 0.04 -2.92 9.77
CA ALA A 79 1.22 -3.42 9.06
C ALA A 79 2.00 -4.45 9.90
N ARG A 80 2.18 -4.20 11.19
CA ARG A 80 2.86 -5.14 12.10
C ARG A 80 2.10 -6.45 12.27
N ARG A 81 0.77 -6.40 12.30
CA ARG A 81 -0.05 -7.60 12.37
C ARG A 81 0.13 -8.44 11.12
N TYR A 82 -0.05 -7.84 9.93
CA TYR A 82 0.15 -8.56 8.67
C TYR A 82 1.58 -9.08 8.52
N TYR A 83 2.59 -8.31 8.89
CA TYR A 83 3.99 -8.74 8.87
C TYR A 83 4.25 -10.00 9.71
N ARG A 84 3.54 -10.18 10.83
CA ARG A 84 3.65 -11.38 11.69
C ARG A 84 2.82 -12.57 11.19
N ASP A 85 1.74 -12.29 10.48
CA ASP A 85 0.77 -13.30 10.01
C ASP A 85 1.16 -13.93 8.65
N ILE A 86 2.13 -13.33 7.94
CA ILE A 86 2.64 -13.81 6.64
C ILE A 86 3.51 -15.06 6.81
#